data_AF-A0A7S1NAA9-F1
#
_entry.id   AF-A0A7S1NAA9-F1
#
_cell.length_a   1.000
_cell.length_b   1.000
_cell.length_c   1.000
_cell.angle_alpha   90.00
_cell.angle_beta   90.00
_cell.angle_gamma   90.00
#
_symmetry.space_group_name_H-M   'P 1'
#
loop_
_entity.id
_entity.type
_entity.pdbx_description
1 polymer ?
#
loop_
_entity_poly.entity_id
_entity_poly.type
_entity_poly.pdbx_seq_one_letter_code
_entity_poly.pdbx_strand_id
1 'polypeptide(L)'
;RAVLAWRTARGRERAPTPGAAYSTFDPPMAMAAVASAPDELQLEVMDGKTREQVMEAAFLADLQIQGESRGLTRDQWLKVQSPARYMGNELGAIKKSFTGNDVRMVLSYPEVYEVGISNTGHVMLYTMVNRQPGLMCDRAYLPLPDLTSLLEQEGRPLFAVES
;
A
#
# COMPACT_ATOMS: atom_id res chain seq x y z
N ARG A 1 -22.30 19.95 -37.70
CA ARG A 1 -23.16 18.78 -38.04
C ARG A 1 -22.26 17.64 -38.51
N ALA A 2 -22.01 16.66 -37.65
CA ALA A 2 -21.63 15.30 -38.00
C ALA A 2 -21.91 14.41 -36.79
N VAL A 3 -22.78 13.44 -36.98
CA VAL A 3 -23.19 12.39 -36.04
C VAL A 3 -22.36 11.16 -36.38
N LEU A 4 -21.82 10.43 -35.39
CA LEU A 4 -21.47 9.00 -35.49
C LEU A 4 -21.33 8.45 -34.05
N ALA A 5 -22.34 7.77 -33.51
CA ALA A 5 -22.70 6.35 -33.69
C ALA A 5 -22.00 5.43 -32.67
N TRP A 6 -22.68 5.20 -31.54
CA TRP A 6 -22.40 4.10 -30.61
C TRP A 6 -22.79 2.77 -31.28
N ARG A 7 -21.85 1.81 -31.35
CA ARG A 7 -22.14 0.42 -31.73
C ARG A 7 -22.19 -0.44 -30.47
N THR A 8 -23.36 -0.98 -30.17
CA THR A 8 -23.60 -2.01 -29.17
C THR A 8 -23.20 -3.38 -29.71
N ALA A 9 -22.25 -4.05 -29.05
CA ALA A 9 -22.00 -5.47 -29.26
C ALA A 9 -22.91 -6.26 -28.31
N ARG A 10 -23.91 -6.94 -28.87
CA ARG A 10 -24.74 -7.91 -28.16
C ARG A 10 -23.91 -9.16 -27.84
N GLY A 11 -23.78 -9.48 -26.55
CA GLY A 11 -23.37 -10.78 -26.06
C GLY A 11 -24.40 -11.27 -25.03
N ARG A 12 -25.31 -12.14 -25.49
CA ARG A 12 -26.38 -12.87 -24.79
C ARG A 12 -26.40 -12.80 -23.25
N GLU A 13 -27.42 -12.14 -22.71
CA GLU A 13 -27.92 -12.38 -21.35
C GLU A 13 -28.51 -13.81 -21.26
N ARG A 14 -28.08 -14.58 -20.26
CA ARG A 14 -28.85 -15.71 -19.73
C ARG A 14 -29.43 -15.30 -18.39
N ALA A 15 -30.75 -15.34 -18.27
CA ALA A 15 -31.44 -15.21 -17.00
C ALA A 15 -31.08 -16.39 -16.07
N PRO A 16 -30.98 -16.19 -14.74
CA PRO A 16 -30.73 -17.27 -13.80
C PRO A 16 -31.98 -18.15 -13.64
N THR A 17 -31.81 -19.46 -13.72
CA THR A 17 -32.83 -20.48 -13.44
C THR A 17 -32.91 -20.70 -11.91
N PRO A 18 -34.08 -20.72 -11.28
CA PRO A 18 -34.20 -21.01 -9.86
C PRO A 18 -34.18 -22.53 -9.62
N GLY A 19 -33.26 -22.99 -8.76
CA GLY A 19 -33.23 -24.36 -8.25
C GLY A 19 -32.07 -25.21 -8.78
N ALA A 20 -30.91 -25.14 -8.10
CA ALA A 20 -29.92 -26.21 -8.12
C ALA A 20 -29.24 -26.24 -6.74
N ALA A 21 -29.16 -27.43 -6.17
CA ALA A 21 -28.81 -27.71 -4.79
C ALA A 21 -27.35 -27.35 -4.45
N TYR A 22 -27.13 -26.91 -3.21
CA TYR A 22 -25.79 -26.73 -2.63
C TYR A 22 -25.12 -28.10 -2.48
N SER A 23 -24.11 -28.37 -3.30
CA SER A 23 -23.18 -29.48 -3.11
C SER A 23 -22.06 -29.00 -2.19
N THR A 24 -21.95 -29.64 -1.04
CA THR A 24 -20.87 -29.49 -0.05
C THR A 24 -19.52 -29.76 -0.72
N PHE A 25 -18.65 -28.76 -0.76
CA PHE A 25 -17.24 -28.93 -1.09
C PHE A 25 -16.47 -28.82 0.23
N ASP A 26 -16.10 -29.96 0.81
CA ASP A 26 -15.15 -29.99 1.92
C ASP A 26 -13.75 -29.64 1.37
N PRO A 27 -13.10 -28.57 1.85
CA PRO A 27 -11.74 -28.26 1.43
C PRO A 27 -10.73 -29.21 2.11
N PRO A 28 -9.70 -29.71 1.38
CA PRO A 28 -8.65 -30.50 1.98
C PRO A 28 -7.73 -29.64 2.86
N MET A 29 -7.11 -30.34 3.81
CA MET A 29 -6.37 -29.85 4.97
C MET A 29 -5.29 -28.79 4.71
N ALA A 30 -5.19 -27.89 5.70
CA ALA A 30 -3.98 -27.24 6.21
C ALA A 30 -3.12 -26.47 5.20
N MET A 31 -3.51 -25.23 4.92
CA MET A 31 -2.54 -24.18 4.63
C MET A 31 -2.13 -23.54 5.95
N ALA A 32 -0.83 -23.49 6.20
CA ALA A 32 -0.25 -22.71 7.28
C ALA A 32 -0.88 -21.30 7.29
N ALA A 33 -1.32 -20.84 8.45
CA ALA A 33 -1.86 -19.50 8.62
C ALA A 33 -0.76 -18.49 8.26
N VAL A 34 -0.78 -18.01 7.02
CA VAL A 34 -0.17 -16.75 6.65
C VAL A 34 -0.82 -15.74 7.57
N ALA A 35 -0.03 -15.06 8.39
CA ALA A 35 -0.50 -13.90 9.12
C ALA A 35 -0.93 -12.87 8.07
N SER A 36 -2.21 -12.89 7.71
CA SER A 36 -2.81 -11.89 6.84
C SER A 36 -2.60 -10.54 7.51
N ALA A 37 -2.28 -9.51 6.72
CA ALA A 37 -2.25 -8.15 7.22
C ALA A 37 -3.57 -7.89 7.99
N PRO A 38 -3.50 -7.33 9.21
CA PRO A 38 -4.69 -7.13 10.03
C PRO A 38 -5.71 -6.26 9.30
N ASP A 39 -7.00 -6.57 9.44
CA ASP A 39 -8.10 -5.78 8.86
C ASP A 39 -8.01 -4.32 9.32
N GLU A 40 -8.26 -3.35 8.42
CA GLU A 40 -8.23 -1.91 8.73
C GLU A 40 -9.11 -1.56 9.95
N LEU A 41 -10.28 -2.21 10.06
CA LEU A 41 -11.21 -2.06 11.18
C LEU A 41 -10.64 -2.54 12.52
N GLN A 42 -9.73 -3.52 12.52
CA GLN A 42 -9.07 -3.99 13.74
C GLN A 42 -7.96 -3.01 14.15
N LEU A 43 -7.25 -2.44 13.17
CA LEU A 43 -6.19 -1.44 13.39
C LEU A 43 -6.73 -0.11 13.95
N GLU A 44 -7.96 0.27 13.63
CA GLU A 44 -8.61 1.50 14.13
C GLU A 44 -8.94 1.45 15.62
N VAL A 45 -9.16 0.26 16.19
CA VAL A 45 -9.56 0.09 17.60
C VAL A 45 -8.34 -0.05 18.54
N MET A 46 -7.14 -0.16 17.98
CA MET A 46 -5.91 -0.42 18.73
C MET A 46 -5.21 0.86 19.16
N ASP A 47 -4.55 0.83 20.33
CA ASP A 47 -3.63 1.89 20.74
C ASP A 47 -2.49 2.04 19.72
N GLY A 48 -2.02 3.28 19.54
CA GLY A 48 -1.07 3.64 18.47
C GLY A 48 0.23 2.83 18.51
N LYS A 49 0.74 2.53 19.71
CA LYS A 49 1.95 1.70 19.89
C LYS A 49 1.71 0.24 19.53
N THR A 50 0.57 -0.31 19.92
CA THR A 50 0.20 -1.70 19.59
C THR A 50 0.00 -1.86 18.09
N ARG A 51 -0.58 -0.85 17.43
CA ARG A 51 -0.76 -0.82 15.98
C ARG A 51 0.57 -0.85 15.24
N GLU A 52 1.53 -0.03 15.65
CA GLU A 52 2.87 0.02 15.04
C GLU A 52 3.57 -1.34 15.13
N GLN A 53 3.52 -1.99 16.29
CA GLN A 53 4.13 -3.30 16.52
C GLN A 53 3.50 -4.41 15.67
N VAL A 54 2.17 -4.41 15.53
CA VAL A 54 1.48 -5.42 14.70
C VAL A 54 1.79 -5.21 13.22
N MET A 55 1.83 -3.96 12.74
CA MET A 55 2.16 -3.64 11.36
C MET A 55 3.61 -4.01 11.03
N GLU A 56 4.54 -3.71 11.94
CA GLU A 56 5.94 -4.10 11.82
C GLU A 56 6.11 -5.62 11.79
N ALA A 57 5.45 -6.34 12.70
CA ALA A 57 5.49 -7.80 12.73
C ALA A 57 4.91 -8.42 11.44
N ALA A 58 3.79 -7.89 10.94
CA ALA A 58 3.16 -8.36 9.71
C ALA A 58 4.06 -8.14 8.49
N PHE A 59 4.72 -6.98 8.40
CA PHE A 59 5.66 -6.67 7.32
C PHE A 59 6.92 -7.52 7.37
N LEU A 60 7.51 -7.69 8.56
CA LEU A 60 8.69 -8.54 8.71
C LEU A 60 8.38 -10.01 8.40
N ALA A 61 7.13 -10.45 8.61
CA ALA A 61 6.67 -11.78 8.20
C ALA A 61 6.48 -11.88 6.67
N ASP A 62 5.91 -10.85 6.03
CA ASP A 62 5.77 -10.80 4.56
C ASP A 62 7.14 -10.78 3.86
N LEU A 63 8.12 -10.07 4.43
CA LEU A 63 9.51 -10.08 3.98
C LEU A 63 10.19 -11.46 4.04
N GLN A 64 9.80 -12.34 4.97
CA GLN A 64 10.29 -13.72 4.99
C GLN A 64 9.82 -14.52 3.77
N ILE A 65 8.70 -14.12 3.17
CA ILE A 65 8.09 -14.79 2.03
C ILE A 65 8.59 -14.17 0.71
N GLN A 66 8.70 -12.83 0.65
CA GLN A 66 9.08 -12.10 -0.57
C GLN A 66 10.60 -11.93 -0.75
N GLY A 67 11.40 -12.08 0.31
CA GLY A 67 12.87 -12.02 0.29
C GLY A 67 13.46 -10.61 0.46
N GLU A 68 12.89 -9.59 -0.21
CA GLU A 68 13.26 -8.19 -0.04
C GLU A 68 12.05 -7.26 -0.25
N SER A 69 12.08 -6.08 0.37
CA SER A 69 11.08 -5.03 0.19
C SER A 69 11.77 -3.70 0.01
N ARG A 70 11.40 -2.98 -1.06
CA ARG A 70 12.04 -1.73 -1.49
C ARG A 70 13.58 -1.86 -1.63
N GLY A 71 14.01 -3.06 -2.02
CA GLY A 71 15.43 -3.41 -2.16
C GLY A 71 16.18 -3.64 -0.85
N LEU A 72 15.51 -3.66 0.30
CA LEU A 72 16.14 -3.98 1.57
C LEU A 72 15.66 -5.35 2.07
N THR A 73 16.60 -6.13 2.57
CA THR A 73 16.37 -7.44 3.20
C THR A 73 15.77 -7.28 4.59
N ARG A 74 15.20 -8.36 5.12
CA ARG A 74 14.66 -8.40 6.48
C ARG A 74 15.67 -7.94 7.54
N ASP A 75 16.90 -8.41 7.44
CA ASP A 75 17.95 -8.10 8.43
C ASP A 75 18.40 -6.64 8.37
N GLN A 76 18.25 -6.00 7.20
CA GLN A 76 18.49 -4.57 7.04
C GLN A 76 17.35 -3.75 7.64
N TRP A 77 16.09 -4.15 7.40
CA TRP A 77 14.92 -3.50 8.01
C TRP A 77 14.91 -3.58 9.54
N LEU A 78 15.41 -4.67 10.13
CA LEU A 78 15.54 -4.82 11.59
C LEU A 78 16.55 -3.84 12.22
N LYS A 79 17.41 -3.21 11.44
CA LYS A 79 18.36 -2.18 11.90
C LYS A 79 17.76 -0.78 11.87
N VAL A 80 16.62 -0.61 11.21
CA VAL A 80 15.93 0.68 11.06
C VAL A 80 14.96 0.86 12.23
N GLN A 81 14.98 2.02 12.84
CA GLN A 81 14.04 2.41 13.88
C GLN A 81 12.67 2.68 13.27
N SER A 82 11.64 2.07 13.87
CA SER A 82 10.24 2.21 13.44
C SER A 82 10.07 2.03 11.93
N PRO A 83 10.37 0.84 11.37
CA PRO A 83 10.26 0.57 9.94
C PRO A 83 8.82 0.79 9.42
N ALA A 84 7.82 0.73 10.31
CA ALA A 84 6.42 0.97 10.00
C ALA A 84 6.15 2.31 9.30
N ARG A 85 6.98 3.34 9.57
CA ARG A 85 6.89 4.68 8.95
C ARG A 85 7.11 4.67 7.44
N TYR A 86 7.83 3.66 6.94
CA TYR A 86 8.21 3.54 5.53
C TYR A 86 7.33 2.55 4.76
N MET A 87 6.28 2.01 5.38
CA MET A 87 5.45 0.96 4.79
C MET A 87 4.25 1.48 3.98
N GLY A 88 3.81 2.72 4.21
CA GLY A 88 2.71 3.33 3.46
C GLY A 88 1.33 2.77 3.76
N ASN A 89 1.15 2.26 4.98
CA ASN A 89 -0.12 1.70 5.45
C ASN A 89 -0.81 2.64 6.46
N GLU A 90 -0.75 3.93 6.19
CA GLU A 90 -1.39 4.96 7.00
C GLU A 90 -2.90 5.02 6.74
N LEU A 91 -3.64 5.47 7.75
CA LEU A 91 -5.06 5.81 7.58
C LEU A 91 -5.19 6.95 6.57
N GLY A 92 -5.89 6.69 5.46
CA GLY A 92 -6.05 7.64 4.36
C GLY A 92 -5.02 7.52 3.23
N ALA A 93 -4.12 6.53 3.27
CA ALA A 93 -3.28 6.19 2.12
C ALA A 93 -4.15 5.72 0.95
N ILE A 94 -3.96 6.31 -0.24
CA ILE A 94 -4.67 5.99 -1.47
C ILE A 94 -3.72 5.22 -2.39
N LYS A 95 -3.78 3.89 -2.34
CA LYS A 95 -2.96 3.04 -3.20
C LYS A 95 -3.47 3.05 -4.64
N LYS A 96 -2.70 3.68 -5.53
CA LYS A 96 -2.96 3.70 -6.97
C LYS A 96 -1.97 2.83 -7.73
N SER A 97 -2.43 2.21 -8.81
CA SER A 97 -1.57 1.39 -9.68
C SER A 97 -0.50 2.25 -10.34
N PHE A 98 0.77 1.88 -10.15
CA PHE A 98 1.88 2.57 -10.80
C PHE A 98 1.80 2.52 -12.34
N THR A 99 1.31 1.43 -12.93
CA THR A 99 1.24 1.28 -14.39
C THR A 99 -0.05 1.83 -15.01
N GLY A 100 -1.06 2.11 -14.19
CA GLY A 100 -2.41 2.50 -14.65
C GLY A 100 -2.71 4.00 -14.67
N ASN A 101 -1.74 4.87 -14.39
CA ASN A 101 -1.93 6.31 -14.30
C ASN A 101 -1.06 7.07 -15.33
N ASP A 102 -1.63 8.14 -15.89
CA ASP A 102 -1.00 8.97 -16.93
C ASP A 102 0.14 9.82 -16.37
N VAL A 103 -0.03 10.34 -15.15
CA VAL A 103 0.98 11.16 -14.46
C VAL A 103 1.28 10.55 -13.10
N ARG A 104 2.57 10.41 -12.81
CA ARG A 104 3.10 9.90 -11.55
C ARG A 104 4.00 10.95 -10.94
N MET A 105 3.71 11.32 -9.70
CA MET A 105 4.48 12.31 -8.97
C MET A 105 4.70 11.87 -7.53
N VAL A 106 5.72 12.45 -6.91
CA VAL A 106 6.03 12.24 -5.50
C VAL A 106 6.02 13.61 -4.83
N LEU A 107 5.29 13.73 -3.73
CA LEU A 107 5.40 14.86 -2.82
C LEU A 107 6.51 14.56 -1.81
N SER A 108 7.67 15.17 -2.03
CA SER A 108 8.77 15.11 -1.06
C SER A 108 8.54 16.16 0.03
N TYR A 109 8.72 15.76 1.29
CA TYR A 109 8.74 16.67 2.43
C TYR A 109 10.10 16.59 3.13
N PRO A 110 10.81 17.72 3.32
CA PRO A 110 12.21 17.73 3.75
C PRO A 110 12.36 17.55 5.27
N GLU A 111 11.49 16.76 5.89
CA GLU A 111 11.47 16.50 7.33
C GLU A 111 11.09 15.05 7.59
N VAL A 112 11.30 14.62 8.83
CA VAL A 112 10.94 13.27 9.29
C VAL A 112 9.44 13.04 9.19
N TYR A 113 9.08 11.77 9.04
CA TYR A 113 7.72 11.30 8.85
C TYR A 113 6.70 11.90 9.84
N GLU A 114 7.03 11.96 11.13
CA GLU A 114 6.14 12.48 12.18
C GLU A 114 5.73 13.94 11.94
N VAL A 115 6.68 14.75 11.46
CA VAL A 115 6.46 16.15 11.14
C VAL A 115 5.71 16.28 9.81
N GLY A 116 6.05 15.43 8.84
CA GLY A 116 5.42 15.42 7.52
C GLY A 116 3.94 15.07 7.56
N ILE A 117 3.56 14.00 8.28
CA ILE A 117 2.16 13.59 8.40
C ILE A 117 1.32 14.57 9.22
N SER A 118 1.95 15.31 10.14
CA SER A 118 1.30 16.37 10.91
C SER A 118 1.06 17.65 10.11
N ASN A 119 1.59 17.74 8.88
CA ASN A 119 1.35 18.88 7.98
C ASN A 119 0.05 18.67 7.18
N THR A 120 -1.03 19.32 7.64
CA THR A 120 -2.35 19.25 6.98
C THR A 120 -2.32 19.67 5.51
N GLY A 121 -1.48 20.65 5.15
CA GLY A 121 -1.34 21.09 3.76
C GLY A 121 -0.76 19.99 2.87
N HIS A 122 0.26 19.30 3.35
CA HIS A 122 0.87 18.16 2.65
C HIS A 122 -0.14 17.01 2.44
N VAL A 123 -0.87 16.64 3.50
CA VAL A 123 -1.90 15.59 3.45
C VAL A 123 -3.07 15.97 2.53
N MET A 124 -3.52 17.23 2.57
CA MET A 124 -4.57 17.73 1.67
C MET A 124 -4.14 17.67 0.21
N LEU A 125 -2.93 18.15 -0.12
CA LEU A 125 -2.42 18.14 -1.48
C LEU A 125 -2.32 16.72 -2.03
N TYR A 126 -1.73 15.80 -1.25
CA TYR A 126 -1.69 14.38 -1.59
C TYR A 126 -3.10 13.83 -1.92
N THR A 127 -4.06 14.09 -1.04
CA THR A 127 -5.43 13.61 -1.19
C THR A 127 -6.11 14.20 -2.43
N MET A 128 -5.93 15.50 -2.67
CA MET A 128 -6.54 16.19 -3.80
C MET A 128 -6.01 15.67 -5.14
N VAL A 129 -4.70 15.45 -5.24
CA VAL A 129 -4.07 14.90 -6.45
C VAL A 129 -4.55 13.47 -6.68
N ASN A 130 -4.52 12.62 -5.65
CA ASN A 130 -4.96 11.23 -5.78
C ASN A 130 -6.47 11.07 -6.03
N ARG A 131 -7.29 12.09 -5.80
CA ARG A 131 -8.70 12.07 -6.20
C ARG A 131 -8.92 12.33 -7.69
N GLN A 132 -7.93 12.87 -8.40
CA GLN A 132 -8.06 13.10 -9.84
C GLN A 132 -7.87 11.80 -10.63
N PRO A 133 -8.72 11.53 -11.65
CA PRO A 133 -8.49 10.43 -12.58
C PRO A 133 -7.16 10.58 -13.31
N GLY A 134 -6.43 9.48 -13.52
CA GLY A 134 -5.16 9.45 -14.25
C GLY A 134 -3.95 10.03 -13.51
N LEU A 135 -4.12 10.62 -12.32
CA LEU A 135 -3.01 11.11 -11.50
C LEU A 135 -2.70 10.15 -10.35
N MET A 136 -1.42 9.86 -10.16
CA MET A 136 -0.89 9.15 -9.00
C MET A 136 0.08 10.05 -8.27
N CYS A 137 -0.14 10.20 -6.97
CA CYS A 137 0.77 10.90 -6.08
C CYS A 137 1.23 9.94 -4.99
N ASP A 138 2.53 9.79 -4.84
CA ASP A 138 3.14 9.16 -3.66
C ASP A 138 3.77 10.25 -2.77
N ARG A 139 4.33 9.85 -1.63
CA ARG A 139 4.96 10.71 -0.63
C ARG A 139 6.35 10.18 -0.32
N ALA A 140 7.28 11.09 -0.11
CA ALA A 140 8.61 10.78 0.39
C ALA A 140 8.96 11.75 1.53
N TYR A 141 9.58 11.25 2.57
CA TYR A 141 10.01 12.02 3.73
C TYR A 141 11.52 11.90 3.88
N LEU A 142 12.12 12.80 4.65
CA LEU A 142 13.52 12.66 5.04
C LEU A 142 13.64 11.44 5.98
N PRO A 143 14.35 10.36 5.59
CA PRO A 143 14.56 9.24 6.48
C PRO A 143 15.42 9.63 7.69
N LEU A 144 15.24 8.89 8.78
CA LEU A 144 16.12 9.01 9.94
C LEU A 144 17.56 8.60 9.57
N PRO A 145 18.58 9.08 10.34
CA PRO A 145 19.98 8.85 10.01
C PRO A 145 20.40 7.38 9.85
N ASP A 146 19.70 6.46 10.51
CA ASP A 146 19.90 5.02 10.42
C ASP A 146 19.53 4.48 9.02
N LEU A 147 18.34 4.80 8.52
CA LEU A 147 17.93 4.43 7.17
C LEU A 147 18.72 5.20 6.11
N THR A 148 19.02 6.48 6.32
CA THR A 148 19.89 7.26 5.42
C THR A 148 21.25 6.59 5.25
N SER A 149 21.91 6.25 6.35
CA SER A 149 23.23 5.60 6.32
C SER A 149 23.16 4.23 5.66
N LEU A 150 22.10 3.47 5.91
CA LEU A 150 21.86 2.17 5.29
C LEU A 150 21.70 2.30 3.77
N LEU A 151 20.90 3.25 3.30
CA LEU A 151 20.71 3.49 1.87
C LEU A 151 22.00 3.92 1.19
N GLU A 152 22.80 4.79 1.83
CA GLU A 152 24.11 5.19 1.33
C GLU A 152 25.10 4.01 1.24
N GLN A 153 25.16 3.17 2.27
CA GLN A 153 26.02 1.98 2.29
C GLN A 153 25.67 0.97 1.20
N GLU A 154 24.38 0.79 0.96
CA GLU A 154 23.86 -0.13 -0.07
C GLU A 154 23.84 0.49 -1.47
N GLY A 155 24.20 1.78 -1.60
CA GLY A 155 24.17 2.51 -2.88
C GLY A 155 22.76 2.66 -3.45
N ARG A 156 21.74 2.75 -2.59
CA ARG A 156 20.31 2.76 -2.98
C ARG A 156 19.73 4.18 -2.93
N PRO A 157 18.90 4.55 -3.93
CA PRO A 157 18.21 5.83 -3.90
C PRO A 157 17.10 5.83 -2.85
N LEU A 158 16.70 7.03 -2.43
CA LEU A 158 15.49 7.23 -1.63
C LEU A 158 14.27 6.75 -2.43
N PHE A 159 13.39 6.01 -1.76
CA PHE A 159 12.13 5.54 -2.32
C PHE A 159 10.94 6.27 -1.71
N ALA A 160 9.82 6.21 -2.40
CA ALA A 160 8.55 6.72 -1.90
C ALA A 160 7.84 5.65 -1.04
N VAL A 161 6.92 6.10 -0.20
CA VAL A 161 6.39 5.27 0.89
C VAL A 161 5.32 4.29 0.39
N GLU A 162 4.64 4.54 -0.73
CA GLU A 162 3.51 3.72 -1.20
C GLU A 162 3.75 2.94 -2.50
N SER A 163 4.85 3.18 -3.22
CA SER A 163 5.12 2.66 -4.58
C SER A 163 6.41 1.87 -4.74
#